data_AF-A0A8X9A0J2-F1
#
_entry.id   AF-A0A8X9A0J2-F1
#
_cell.length_a   1.000
_cell.length_b   1.000
_cell.length_c   1.000
_cell.angle_alpha   90.00
_cell.angle_beta   90.00
_cell.angle_gamma   90.00
#
_symmetry.space_group_name_H-M   'P 1'
#
loop_
_entity.id
_entity.type
_entity.pdbx_description
1 polymer ?
#
loop_
_entity_poly.entity_id
_entity_poly.type
_entity_poly.pdbx_seq_one_letter_code
_entity_poly.pdbx_strand_id
1 'polypeptide(L)'
;MATATAVQELSATLSSPPEKYLLKDGIGGPNFPLLAVPAIDLSFLTASSPQGKGNWKNSSLLSALVKVLLEFSGELEKMNEVILTAMAKSLKLKDEECFVNQMGENQTVLSRFNLYPPCPRPDAVLAAKAHGDASAMTYLLQDNKVEGLQTLMKDGQWYRIMSNGIFESPIHRVVTNPDKERVTIAIFFGPDPTSEIGPHQGLIDEKRPKLFNSVVDYTSNYFQSFQTGKRPIDLLRL
;
A
#
# COMPACT_ATOMS: atom_id res chain seq x y z
N MET A 1 23.82 -1.51 8.54
CA MET A 1 24.08 -2.42 9.69
C MET A 1 22.91 -3.38 9.99
N ALA A 2 21.64 -2.97 9.85
CA ALA A 2 20.50 -3.86 10.16
C ALA A 2 20.31 -5.07 9.20
N THR A 3 20.65 -4.96 7.92
CA THR A 3 20.45 -6.01 6.91
C THR A 3 21.40 -7.21 7.09
N ALA A 4 22.65 -6.96 7.48
CA ALA A 4 23.63 -8.02 7.70
C ALA A 4 23.24 -8.95 8.87
N THR A 5 22.71 -8.38 9.95
CA THR A 5 22.24 -9.14 11.12
C THR A 5 21.06 -10.04 10.76
N ALA A 6 20.09 -9.54 9.98
CA ALA A 6 18.92 -10.33 9.58
C ALA A 6 19.27 -11.52 8.67
N VAL A 7 20.25 -11.37 7.77
CA VAL A 7 20.73 -12.46 6.91
C VAL A 7 21.51 -13.50 7.70
N GLN A 8 22.32 -13.08 8.67
CA GLN A 8 23.07 -13.98 9.54
C GLN A 8 22.15 -14.84 10.43
N GLU A 9 21.09 -14.24 10.98
CA GLU A 9 20.11 -14.95 11.80
C GLU A 9 19.26 -15.95 11.01
N LEU A 10 18.93 -15.67 9.74
CA LEU A 10 18.24 -16.61 8.86
C LEU A 10 19.15 -17.70 8.29
N SER A 11 20.46 -17.41 8.19
CA SER A 11 21.49 -18.37 7.73
C SER A 11 21.93 -19.32 8.84
N ALA A 12 21.76 -18.95 10.11
CA ALA A 12 21.98 -19.85 11.23
C ALA A 12 21.07 -21.08 11.02
N THR A 13 21.64 -22.28 11.01
CA THR A 13 20.97 -23.57 10.78
C THR A 13 19.98 -23.92 11.89
N LEU A 14 18.97 -23.08 12.07
CA LEU A 14 17.79 -23.33 12.87
C LEU A 14 16.78 -24.08 11.99
N SER A 15 16.19 -25.14 12.53
CA SER A 15 15.14 -25.90 11.87
C SER A 15 13.95 -25.01 11.47
N SER A 16 13.71 -23.93 12.21
CA SER A 16 12.68 -22.91 11.97
C SER A 16 13.28 -21.50 12.02
N PRO A 17 12.85 -20.55 11.16
CA PRO A 17 13.24 -19.16 11.29
C PRO A 17 12.79 -18.57 12.64
N PRO A 18 13.53 -17.59 13.21
CA PRO A 18 13.15 -16.96 14.47
C PRO A 18 11.73 -16.36 14.44
N GLU A 19 11.06 -16.32 15.58
CA GLU A 19 9.67 -15.84 15.70
C GLU A 19 9.46 -14.40 15.25
N LYS A 20 10.51 -13.59 15.11
CA LYS A 20 10.46 -12.19 14.65
C LYS A 20 10.38 -12.01 13.12
N TYR A 21 10.40 -13.10 12.35
CA TYR A 21 10.24 -13.08 10.90
C TYR A 21 8.80 -13.42 10.46
N LEU A 22 8.40 -12.88 9.31
CA LEU A 22 7.10 -13.20 8.71
C LEU A 22 7.15 -14.57 8.03
N LEU A 23 6.66 -15.60 8.73
CA LEU A 23 6.63 -16.98 8.21
C LEU A 23 5.56 -17.15 7.13
N LYS A 24 5.82 -17.96 6.10
CA LYS A 24 4.84 -18.24 5.02
C LYS A 24 3.57 -18.96 5.49
N ASP A 25 3.71 -19.86 6.46
CA ASP A 25 2.61 -20.72 6.96
C ASP A 25 2.15 -20.33 8.38
N GLY A 26 2.72 -19.27 8.96
CA GLY A 26 2.41 -18.83 10.32
C GLY A 26 1.26 -17.82 10.37
N ILE A 27 0.36 -17.99 11.35
CA ILE A 27 -0.53 -16.92 11.79
C ILE A 27 0.34 -15.95 12.58
N GLY A 28 0.81 -14.87 11.96
CA GLY A 28 1.55 -13.82 12.65
C GLY A 28 0.74 -13.34 13.86
N GLY A 29 1.34 -13.36 15.05
CA GLY A 29 0.69 -12.90 16.28
C GLY A 29 0.25 -11.43 16.18
N PRO A 30 -0.68 -10.99 17.05
CA PRO A 30 -1.35 -9.67 16.96
C PRO A 30 -0.42 -8.44 17.04
N ASN A 31 0.86 -8.62 17.40
CA ASN A 31 1.81 -7.52 17.61
C ASN A 31 2.94 -7.46 16.57
N PHE A 32 2.78 -8.08 15.41
CA PHE A 32 3.82 -8.08 14.39
C PHE A 32 3.81 -6.82 13.52
N PRO A 33 4.91 -6.04 13.45
CA PRO A 33 4.96 -4.87 12.59
C PRO A 33 4.95 -5.31 11.12
N LEU A 34 3.98 -4.81 10.34
CA LEU A 34 3.89 -4.99 8.87
C LEU A 34 5.17 -4.56 8.13
N LEU A 35 5.96 -3.72 8.79
CA LEU A 35 7.08 -2.97 8.26
C LEU A 35 8.44 -3.58 8.65
N ALA A 36 8.51 -4.89 8.94
CA ALA A 36 9.80 -5.58 9.14
C ALA A 36 10.65 -5.69 7.86
N VAL A 37 10.10 -5.29 6.70
CA VAL A 37 10.90 -4.98 5.50
C VAL A 37 11.77 -3.75 5.80
N PRO A 38 13.07 -3.76 5.47
CA PRO A 38 13.87 -2.54 5.37
C PRO A 38 13.26 -1.61 4.30
N ALA A 39 12.27 -0.82 4.71
CA ALA A 39 11.70 0.24 3.90
C ALA A 39 12.44 1.52 4.24
N ILE A 40 12.99 2.18 3.22
CA ILE A 40 13.41 3.55 3.37
C ILE A 40 12.17 4.39 3.07
N ASP A 41 11.53 4.87 4.13
CA ASP A 41 10.43 5.81 3.97
C ASP A 41 11.00 7.18 3.57
N LEU A 42 10.89 7.52 2.29
CA LEU A 42 11.34 8.81 1.77
C LEU A 42 10.26 9.87 1.83
N SER A 43 9.10 9.60 2.45
CA SER A 43 8.11 10.65 2.76
C SER A 43 8.69 11.75 3.66
N PHE A 44 9.72 11.43 4.45
CA PHE A 44 10.51 12.41 5.21
C PHE A 44 11.34 13.37 4.33
N LEU A 45 11.55 13.04 3.04
CA LEU A 45 12.23 13.94 2.09
C LEU A 45 11.26 14.90 1.40
N THR A 46 9.99 14.52 1.25
CA THR A 46 8.97 15.33 0.56
C THR A 46 8.10 16.14 1.52
N ALA A 47 8.04 15.75 2.80
CA ALA A 47 7.28 16.49 3.80
C ALA A 47 8.01 17.78 4.21
N SER A 48 7.32 18.90 4.07
CA SER A 48 7.54 20.14 4.84
C SER A 48 7.26 19.94 6.35
N SER A 49 7.65 18.80 6.93
CA SER A 49 7.39 18.45 8.32
C SER A 49 8.43 19.08 9.25
N PRO A 50 8.03 19.72 10.37
CA PRO A 50 8.95 20.35 11.32
C PRO A 50 9.90 19.37 12.04
N GLN A 51 9.67 18.06 11.92
CA GLN A 51 10.33 17.03 12.74
C GLN A 51 11.49 16.32 12.02
N GLY A 52 11.75 16.62 10.74
CA GLY A 52 12.87 16.09 9.97
C GLY A 52 14.12 16.99 9.98
N LYS A 53 14.65 17.37 11.16
CA LYS A 53 15.93 18.11 11.25
C LYS A 53 17.15 17.16 11.19
N GLY A 54 17.17 16.26 10.20
CA GLY A 54 18.37 15.51 9.82
C GLY A 54 19.22 16.34 8.85
N ASN A 55 20.53 16.36 9.05
CA ASN A 55 21.51 17.22 8.37
C ASN A 55 21.78 16.83 6.89
N TRP A 56 20.74 16.48 6.13
CA TRP A 56 20.85 15.85 4.80
C TRP A 56 20.81 16.86 3.64
N LYS A 57 20.61 18.15 3.97
CA LYS A 57 20.39 19.26 3.02
C LYS A 57 21.57 19.57 2.08
N ASN A 58 22.73 18.94 2.24
CA ASN A 58 23.95 19.28 1.47
C ASN A 58 24.38 18.21 0.44
N SER A 59 23.55 17.21 0.14
CA SER A 59 23.86 16.22 -0.90
C SER A 59 23.18 16.59 -2.22
N SER A 60 23.96 16.93 -3.25
CA SER A 60 23.45 17.18 -4.61
C SER A 60 22.69 15.98 -5.18
N LEU A 61 23.10 14.75 -4.82
CA LEU A 61 22.41 13.51 -5.15
C LEU A 61 21.01 13.44 -4.52
N LEU A 62 20.86 13.86 -3.27
CA LEU A 62 19.56 13.87 -2.59
C LEU A 62 18.63 14.90 -3.22
N SER A 63 19.15 16.08 -3.57
CA SER A 63 18.37 17.12 -4.25
C SER A 63 17.89 16.66 -5.63
N ALA A 64 18.75 16.01 -6.42
CA ALA A 64 18.37 15.46 -7.72
C ALA A 64 17.30 14.37 -7.58
N LEU A 65 17.45 13.46 -6.62
CA LEU A 65 16.45 12.42 -6.34
C LEU A 65 15.10 13.04 -5.95
N VAL A 66 15.08 13.99 -5.02
CA VAL A 66 13.85 14.67 -4.60
C VAL A 66 13.16 15.33 -5.77
N LYS A 67 13.90 16.03 -6.63
CA LYS A 67 13.34 16.66 -7.83
C LYS A 67 12.66 15.64 -8.74
N VAL A 68 13.33 14.53 -9.06
CA VAL A 68 12.77 13.46 -9.91
C VAL A 68 11.52 12.86 -9.28
N LEU A 69 11.49 12.70 -7.95
CA LEU A 69 10.32 12.14 -7.26
C LEU A 69 9.13 13.08 -7.25
N LEU A 70 9.34 14.38 -7.10
CA LEU A 70 8.27 15.37 -7.19
C LEU A 70 7.70 15.45 -8.62
N GLU A 71 8.56 15.39 -9.63
CA GLU A 71 8.12 15.33 -11.03
C GLU A 71 7.33 14.04 -11.29
N PHE A 72 7.84 12.89 -10.84
CA PHE A 72 7.17 11.60 -11.00
C PHE A 72 5.83 11.53 -10.26
N SER A 73 5.74 12.04 -9.02
CA SER A 73 4.48 12.07 -8.26
C SER A 73 3.45 12.98 -8.93
N GLY A 74 3.87 14.14 -9.45
CA GLY A 74 2.98 15.06 -10.16
C GLY A 74 2.42 14.48 -11.46
N GLU A 75 3.20 13.68 -12.19
CA GLU A 75 2.67 12.94 -13.36
C GLU A 75 1.72 11.82 -12.95
N LEU A 76 1.98 11.13 -11.83
CA LEU A 76 1.06 10.12 -11.30
C LEU A 76 -0.24 10.72 -10.77
N GLU A 77 -0.22 11.93 -10.21
CA GLU A 77 -1.43 12.66 -9.80
C GLU A 77 -2.37 12.87 -11.00
N LYS A 78 -1.84 13.41 -12.10
CA LYS A 78 -2.61 13.58 -13.35
C LYS A 78 -3.14 12.25 -13.88
N MET A 79 -2.31 11.21 -13.86
CA MET A 79 -2.72 9.87 -14.29
C MET A 79 -3.81 9.30 -13.37
N ASN A 80 -3.74 9.57 -12.07
CA ASN A 80 -4.72 9.12 -11.09
C ASN A 80 -6.10 9.74 -11.35
N GLU A 81 -6.17 11.03 -11.64
CA GLU A 81 -7.42 11.70 -12.03
C GLU A 81 -8.03 11.08 -13.30
N VAL A 82 -7.21 10.81 -14.31
CA VAL A 82 -7.65 10.15 -15.56
C VAL A 82 -8.21 8.77 -15.28
N ILE A 83 -7.54 7.97 -14.44
CA ILE A 83 -7.98 6.62 -14.09
C ILE A 83 -9.29 6.65 -13.29
N LEU A 84 -9.40 7.51 -12.27
CA LEU A 84 -10.61 7.64 -11.46
C LEU A 84 -11.81 8.10 -12.31
N THR A 85 -11.59 9.03 -13.24
CA THR A 85 -12.60 9.47 -14.20
C THR A 85 -13.02 8.32 -15.14
N ALA A 86 -12.05 7.55 -15.66
CA ALA A 86 -12.34 6.40 -16.50
C ALA A 86 -13.11 5.30 -15.74
N MET A 87 -12.81 5.10 -14.46
CA MET A 87 -13.55 4.19 -13.58
C MET A 87 -15.01 4.63 -13.45
N ALA A 88 -15.30 5.89 -13.15
CA ALA A 88 -16.67 6.41 -13.07
C ALA A 88 -17.43 6.26 -14.40
N LYS A 89 -16.77 6.58 -15.52
CA LYS A 89 -17.29 6.37 -16.90
C LYS A 89 -17.67 4.92 -17.16
N SER A 90 -16.81 3.98 -16.81
CA SER A 90 -17.05 2.55 -17.03
C SER A 90 -18.28 2.04 -16.25
N LEU A 91 -18.58 2.68 -15.11
CA LEU A 91 -19.77 2.42 -14.31
C LEU A 91 -21.02 3.18 -14.79
N LYS A 92 -20.90 3.95 -15.88
CA LYS A 92 -21.98 4.76 -16.47
C LYS A 92 -22.56 5.78 -15.49
N LEU A 93 -21.73 6.31 -14.60
CA LEU A 93 -22.12 7.38 -13.71
C LEU A 93 -22.28 8.68 -14.50
N LYS A 94 -23.34 9.45 -14.18
CA LYS A 94 -23.60 10.74 -14.82
C LYS A 94 -22.55 11.78 -14.46
N ASP A 95 -22.11 11.75 -13.21
CA ASP A 95 -20.97 12.52 -12.73
C ASP A 95 -19.71 11.66 -12.90
N GLU A 96 -18.89 12.01 -13.88
CA GLU A 96 -17.65 11.30 -14.20
C GLU A 96 -16.50 11.69 -13.25
N GLU A 97 -16.64 12.80 -12.51
CA GLU A 97 -15.64 13.29 -11.57
C GLU A 97 -15.93 12.82 -10.13
N CYS A 98 -17.00 12.06 -9.91
CA CYS A 98 -17.48 11.70 -8.58
C CYS A 98 -16.43 10.98 -7.71
N PHE A 99 -15.54 10.18 -8.32
CA PHE A 99 -14.46 9.50 -7.60
C PHE A 99 -13.27 10.41 -7.34
N VAL A 100 -12.98 11.36 -8.24
CA VAL A 100 -11.97 12.40 -8.02
C VAL A 100 -12.42 13.29 -6.86
N ASN A 101 -13.69 13.71 -6.86
CA ASN A 101 -14.26 14.57 -5.82
C ASN A 101 -14.25 13.90 -4.43
N GLN A 102 -14.45 12.59 -4.35
CA GLN A 102 -14.34 11.84 -3.08
C GLN A 102 -12.91 11.74 -2.53
N MET A 103 -11.88 11.98 -3.35
CA MET A 103 -10.50 12.05 -2.88
C MET A 103 -10.21 13.34 -2.10
N GLY A 104 -11.06 14.36 -2.22
CA GLY A 104 -10.91 15.65 -1.53
C GLY A 104 -9.79 16.53 -2.11
N GLU A 105 -9.75 17.78 -1.63
CA GLU A 105 -8.79 18.79 -2.11
C GLU A 105 -7.36 18.55 -1.60
N ASN A 106 -7.20 17.94 -0.41
CA ASN A 106 -5.90 17.64 0.17
C ASN A 106 -5.64 16.12 0.20
N GLN A 107 -5.75 15.48 -0.96
CA GLN A 107 -5.43 14.05 -1.09
C GLN A 107 -4.04 13.74 -0.53
N THR A 108 -3.92 12.60 0.14
CA THR A 108 -2.64 12.18 0.73
C THR A 108 -1.85 11.37 -0.29
N VAL A 109 -0.63 11.81 -0.61
CA VAL A 109 0.31 11.08 -1.47
C VAL A 109 1.51 10.62 -0.65
N LEU A 110 1.69 9.31 -0.51
CA LEU A 110 2.81 8.71 0.21
C LEU A 110 3.69 7.92 -0.75
N SER A 111 5.00 8.20 -0.76
CA SER A 111 5.99 7.43 -1.53
C SER A 111 6.83 6.56 -0.61
N ARG A 112 6.88 5.26 -0.87
CA ARG A 112 7.62 4.27 -0.08
C ARG A 112 8.62 3.51 -0.93
N PHE A 113 9.89 3.51 -0.50
CA PHE A 113 10.97 2.77 -1.14
C PHE A 113 11.21 1.50 -0.36
N ASN A 114 11.04 0.36 -1.02
CA ASN A 114 11.28 -0.93 -0.40
C ASN A 114 12.56 -1.52 -0.96
N LEU A 115 13.49 -1.89 -0.06
CA LEU A 115 14.67 -2.69 -0.38
C LEU A 115 14.51 -4.06 0.27
N TYR A 116 14.42 -5.09 -0.55
CA TYR A 116 14.33 -6.48 -0.12
C TYR A 116 15.70 -7.13 -0.35
N PRO A 117 16.52 -7.35 0.68
CA PRO A 117 17.82 -8.00 0.50
C PRO A 117 17.66 -9.49 0.14
N PRO A 118 18.73 -10.14 -0.38
CA PRO A 118 18.77 -11.59 -0.55
C PRO A 118 18.47 -12.30 0.78
N CYS A 119 17.70 -13.38 0.72
CA CYS A 119 17.19 -14.12 1.88
C CYS A 119 17.53 -15.60 1.77
N PRO A 120 18.34 -16.17 2.67
CA PRO A 120 18.78 -17.56 2.60
C PRO A 120 17.67 -18.58 2.85
N ARG A 121 16.50 -18.14 3.34
CA ARG A 121 15.32 -18.97 3.64
C ARG A 121 14.07 -18.43 2.93
N PRO A 122 14.09 -18.33 1.58
CA PRO A 122 12.99 -17.73 0.83
C PRO A 122 11.76 -18.65 0.79
N ASP A 123 11.93 -19.92 1.11
CA ASP A 123 10.90 -20.93 1.33
C ASP A 123 10.11 -20.66 2.61
N ALA A 124 10.75 -20.14 3.66
CA ALA A 124 10.14 -19.99 4.98
C ALA A 124 9.70 -18.54 5.30
N VAL A 125 10.31 -17.52 4.68
CA VAL A 125 10.11 -16.11 5.05
C VAL A 125 9.52 -15.27 3.91
N LEU A 126 8.51 -14.47 4.25
CA LEU A 126 7.96 -13.41 3.40
C LEU A 126 8.68 -12.08 3.64
N ALA A 127 8.81 -11.31 2.57
CA ALA A 127 9.22 -9.92 2.66
C ALA A 127 8.06 -9.09 3.24
N ALA A 128 6.87 -9.18 2.64
CA ALA A 128 5.67 -8.56 3.18
C ALA A 128 4.55 -9.58 3.29
N LYS A 129 3.80 -9.54 4.40
CA LYS A 129 2.65 -10.43 4.62
C LYS A 129 1.52 -10.11 3.62
N ALA A 130 0.59 -11.06 3.47
CA ALA A 130 -0.63 -10.83 2.71
C ALA A 130 -1.43 -9.65 3.32
N HIS A 131 -1.67 -8.61 2.53
CA HIS A 131 -2.44 -7.43 2.93
C HIS A 131 -3.11 -6.78 1.71
N GLY A 132 -4.13 -5.96 1.95
CA GLY A 132 -4.64 -5.00 0.96
C GLY A 132 -4.22 -3.59 1.36
N ASP A 133 -4.10 -2.69 0.39
CA ASP A 133 -3.68 -1.32 0.67
C ASP A 133 -4.80 -0.49 1.31
N ALA A 134 -4.39 0.50 2.11
CA ALA A 134 -5.29 1.49 2.71
C ALA A 134 -5.66 2.61 1.74
N SER A 135 -4.84 2.80 0.70
CA SER A 135 -5.02 3.82 -0.34
C SER A 135 -6.24 3.54 -1.22
N ALA A 136 -6.80 4.58 -1.83
CA ALA A 136 -7.73 4.42 -2.93
C ALA A 136 -7.04 3.83 -4.16
N MET A 137 -5.85 4.32 -4.49
CA MET A 137 -5.03 3.86 -5.63
C MET A 137 -3.56 3.69 -5.21
N THR A 138 -2.93 2.61 -5.66
CA THR A 138 -1.48 2.41 -5.49
C THR A 138 -0.82 2.18 -6.83
N TYR A 139 0.24 2.93 -7.10
CA TYR A 139 1.11 2.73 -8.26
C TYR A 139 2.42 2.13 -7.79
N LEU A 140 2.80 0.99 -8.38
CA LEU A 140 4.01 0.27 -8.01
C LEU A 140 4.99 0.26 -9.18
N LEU A 141 6.12 0.96 -9.01
CA LEU A 141 7.29 0.77 -9.87
C LEU A 141 8.05 -0.47 -9.38
N GLN A 142 7.93 -1.56 -10.14
CA GLN A 142 8.62 -2.81 -9.85
C GLN A 142 10.08 -2.80 -10.31
N ASP A 143 10.89 -3.58 -9.61
CA ASP A 143 12.19 -4.01 -10.11
C ASP A 143 12.02 -4.71 -11.46
N ASN A 144 12.79 -4.30 -12.47
CA ASN A 144 12.70 -4.87 -13.80
C ASN A 144 13.51 -6.16 -13.99
N LYS A 145 14.22 -6.62 -12.95
CA LYS A 145 15.10 -7.81 -13.00
C LYS A 145 14.73 -8.85 -11.94
N VAL A 146 14.03 -8.46 -10.88
CA VAL A 146 13.74 -9.34 -9.75
C VAL A 146 12.25 -9.35 -9.41
N GLU A 147 11.61 -10.48 -9.68
CA GLU A 147 10.23 -10.74 -9.32
C GLU A 147 10.07 -10.88 -7.79
N GLY A 148 8.85 -10.70 -7.29
CA GLY A 148 8.58 -10.89 -5.86
C GLY A 148 7.20 -10.48 -5.38
N LEU A 149 6.48 -9.63 -6.12
CA LEU A 149 5.08 -9.35 -5.84
C LEU A 149 4.23 -10.57 -6.22
N GLN A 150 3.37 -10.99 -5.30
CA GLN A 150 2.36 -12.02 -5.56
C GLN A 150 0.99 -11.47 -5.17
N THR A 151 0.04 -11.55 -6.09
CA THR A 151 -1.36 -11.25 -5.82
C THR A 151 -2.10 -12.55 -5.51
N LEU A 152 -2.87 -12.55 -4.43
CA LEU A 152 -3.73 -13.69 -4.09
C LEU A 152 -5.01 -13.56 -4.92
N MET A 153 -4.98 -14.12 -6.12
CA MET A 153 -6.18 -14.29 -6.95
C MET A 153 -6.97 -15.49 -6.42
N LYS A 154 -7.86 -15.26 -5.45
CA LYS A 154 -8.87 -16.26 -5.10
C LYS A 154 -10.12 -15.99 -5.93
N ASP A 155 -10.39 -16.92 -6.85
CA ASP A 155 -11.75 -17.32 -7.24
C ASP A 155 -12.63 -16.22 -7.86
N GLY A 156 -12.02 -15.14 -8.38
CA GLY A 156 -12.71 -14.11 -9.14
C GLY A 156 -13.70 -13.26 -8.33
N GLN A 157 -13.47 -13.07 -7.03
CA GLN A 157 -14.38 -12.31 -6.16
C GLN A 157 -13.65 -11.22 -5.42
N TRP A 158 -13.90 -9.97 -5.79
CA TRP A 158 -13.32 -8.86 -5.10
C TRP A 158 -14.23 -7.57 -5.23
N TYR A 159 -13.85 -6.40 -4.68
CA TYR A 159 -14.38 -5.02 -4.97
C TYR A 159 -15.27 -4.41 -3.89
N ARG A 160 -15.08 -3.14 -3.41
CA ARG A 160 -15.77 -2.56 -2.20
C ARG A 160 -16.18 -1.05 -2.13
N ILE A 161 -15.59 -0.12 -1.34
CA ILE A 161 -16.38 1.04 -0.79
C ILE A 161 -16.94 2.06 -1.83
N MET A 162 -16.10 2.90 -2.46
CA MET A 162 -16.59 4.02 -3.32
C MET A 162 -17.44 3.52 -4.50
N SER A 163 -17.04 2.36 -5.02
CA SER A 163 -17.68 1.66 -6.13
C SER A 163 -18.84 0.75 -5.70
N ASN A 164 -19.27 0.79 -4.44
CA ASN A 164 -20.31 -0.09 -3.87
C ASN A 164 -20.13 -1.59 -4.20
N GLY A 165 -18.89 -2.06 -4.24
CA GLY A 165 -18.59 -3.45 -4.50
C GLY A 165 -18.17 -3.76 -5.93
N ILE A 166 -17.76 -2.76 -6.73
CA ILE A 166 -17.45 -2.95 -8.18
C ILE A 166 -15.98 -2.71 -8.57
N PHE A 167 -15.19 -1.96 -7.78
CA PHE A 167 -13.69 -1.86 -7.84
C PHE A 167 -12.95 -2.29 -6.54
N GLU A 168 -11.74 -2.87 -6.61
CA GLU A 168 -11.27 -3.95 -5.70
C GLU A 168 -9.84 -3.85 -5.35
N SER A 169 -9.65 -3.88 -4.04
CA SER A 169 -8.34 -3.88 -3.42
C SER A 169 -7.83 -5.33 -3.40
N PRO A 170 -6.80 -5.65 -4.20
CA PRO A 170 -6.24 -6.99 -4.21
C PRO A 170 -5.47 -7.25 -2.93
N ILE A 171 -5.63 -8.46 -2.37
CA ILE A 171 -4.69 -8.94 -1.35
C ILE A 171 -3.41 -9.35 -2.06
N HIS A 172 -2.28 -8.81 -1.60
CA HIS A 172 -0.98 -9.09 -2.16
C HIS A 172 0.04 -9.31 -1.05
N ARG A 173 1.11 -10.02 -1.39
CA ARG A 173 2.26 -10.29 -0.53
C ARG A 173 3.55 -10.13 -1.32
N VAL A 174 4.67 -10.05 -0.61
CA VAL A 174 5.98 -10.01 -1.25
C VAL A 174 6.81 -11.20 -0.76
N VAL A 175 7.31 -12.00 -1.70
CA VAL A 175 8.25 -13.09 -1.41
C VAL A 175 9.69 -12.58 -1.47
N THR A 176 10.58 -13.24 -0.74
CA THR A 176 12.01 -12.94 -0.77
C THR A 176 12.72 -13.75 -1.86
N ASN A 177 13.90 -13.31 -2.28
CA ASN A 177 14.73 -13.98 -3.27
C ASN A 177 16.04 -14.45 -2.61
N PRO A 178 16.57 -15.65 -2.89
CA PRO A 178 17.79 -16.15 -2.25
C PRO A 178 19.07 -15.41 -2.63
N ASP A 179 19.14 -14.91 -3.88
CA ASP A 179 20.41 -14.53 -4.49
C ASP A 179 20.48 -13.03 -4.82
N LYS A 180 19.33 -12.39 -5.04
CA LYS A 180 19.24 -11.03 -5.56
C LYS A 180 18.45 -10.13 -4.63
N GLU A 181 18.95 -8.90 -4.46
CA GLU A 181 18.16 -7.83 -3.88
C GLU A 181 17.07 -7.38 -4.85
N ARG A 182 15.95 -6.89 -4.32
CA ARG A 182 14.85 -6.32 -5.08
C ARG A 182 14.52 -4.93 -4.56
N VAL A 183 14.33 -3.97 -5.47
CA VAL A 183 13.93 -2.60 -5.12
C VAL A 183 12.58 -2.25 -5.73
N THR A 184 11.71 -1.57 -4.98
CA THR A 184 10.46 -1.03 -5.53
C THR A 184 10.15 0.34 -4.97
N ILE A 185 9.39 1.12 -5.75
CA ILE A 185 8.79 2.37 -5.29
C ILE A 185 7.27 2.20 -5.34
N ALA A 186 6.61 2.27 -4.20
CA ALA A 186 5.15 2.26 -4.09
C ALA A 186 4.66 3.68 -3.79
N ILE A 187 3.69 4.15 -4.57
CA ILE A 187 3.08 5.47 -4.41
C ILE A 187 1.60 5.28 -4.12
N PHE A 188 1.19 5.70 -2.93
CA PHE A 188 -0.14 5.50 -2.37
C PHE A 188 -0.92 6.81 -2.44
N PHE A 189 -2.07 6.78 -3.10
CA PHE A 189 -3.04 7.86 -3.16
C PHE A 189 -4.20 7.56 -2.21
N GLY A 190 -4.25 8.27 -1.09
CA GLY A 190 -5.33 8.21 -0.11
C GLY A 190 -6.26 9.42 -0.23
N PRO A 191 -7.55 9.27 0.09
CA PRO A 191 -8.45 10.43 0.19
C PRO A 191 -7.97 11.37 1.29
N ASP A 192 -8.34 12.65 1.18
CA ASP A 192 -8.19 13.64 2.23
C ASP A 192 -8.78 13.07 3.54
N PRO A 193 -8.02 13.05 4.65
CA PRO A 193 -8.50 12.50 5.92
C PRO A 193 -9.80 13.13 6.44
N THR A 194 -10.12 14.34 5.99
CA THR A 194 -11.35 15.06 6.35
C THR A 194 -12.52 14.80 5.40
N SER A 195 -12.25 14.20 4.23
CA SER A 195 -13.30 13.84 3.27
C SER A 195 -14.02 12.56 3.69
N GLU A 196 -15.34 12.58 3.55
CA GLU A 196 -16.15 11.36 3.68
C GLU A 196 -16.07 10.57 2.38
N ILE A 197 -15.69 9.29 2.49
CA ILE A 197 -15.76 8.34 1.38
C ILE A 197 -16.89 7.35 1.62
N GLY A 198 -17.57 6.96 0.55
CA GLY A 198 -18.69 6.03 0.65
C GLY A 198 -19.21 5.55 -0.71
N PRO A 199 -20.07 4.52 -0.73
CA PRO A 199 -20.73 4.10 -1.96
C PRO A 199 -21.40 5.27 -2.68
N HIS A 200 -21.00 5.52 -3.94
CA HIS A 200 -21.62 6.58 -4.72
C HIS A 200 -23.11 6.29 -4.95
N GLN A 201 -23.97 7.30 -4.79
CA GLN A 201 -25.44 7.14 -4.86
C GLN A 201 -25.91 6.58 -6.20
N GLY A 202 -25.24 6.92 -7.30
CA GLY A 202 -25.54 6.37 -8.63
C GLY A 202 -25.26 4.88 -8.79
N LEU A 203 -24.69 4.22 -7.77
CA LEU A 203 -24.42 2.78 -7.73
C LEU A 203 -25.31 2.03 -6.74
N ILE A 204 -26.30 2.70 -6.13
CA ILE A 204 -27.23 2.11 -5.18
C ILE A 204 -28.63 2.08 -5.81
N ASP A 205 -29.19 0.88 -5.89
CA ASP A 205 -30.57 0.66 -6.34
C ASP A 205 -31.15 -0.63 -5.72
N GLU A 206 -32.38 -0.99 -6.08
CA GLU A 206 -33.05 -2.20 -5.58
C GLU A 206 -32.29 -3.50 -5.91
N LYS A 207 -31.56 -3.53 -7.04
CA LYS A 207 -30.77 -4.69 -7.48
C LYS A 207 -29.36 -4.67 -6.88
N ARG A 208 -28.86 -3.49 -6.50
CA ARG A 208 -27.56 -3.28 -5.86
C ARG A 208 -27.73 -2.41 -4.62
N PRO A 209 -28.13 -2.98 -3.47
CA PRO A 209 -28.27 -2.22 -2.24
C PRO A 209 -26.91 -1.69 -1.76
N LYS A 210 -26.96 -0.72 -0.84
CA LYS A 210 -25.76 -0.18 -0.19
C LYS A 210 -25.05 -1.30 0.59
N LEU A 211 -23.78 -1.57 0.27
CA LEU A 211 -23.00 -2.64 0.91
C LEU A 211 -22.08 -2.15 2.02
N PHE A 212 -21.73 -0.86 2.03
CA PHE A 212 -20.77 -0.28 2.96
C PHE A 212 -21.28 1.03 3.55
N ASN A 213 -20.97 1.27 4.82
CA ASN A 213 -21.10 2.56 5.47
C ASN A 213 -20.09 3.56 4.91
N SER A 214 -20.46 4.83 4.94
CA SER A 214 -19.52 5.92 4.69
C SER A 214 -18.54 6.04 5.87
N VAL A 215 -17.36 6.58 5.61
CA VAL A 215 -16.30 6.73 6.62
C VAL A 215 -15.49 7.99 6.36
N VAL A 216 -15.09 8.66 7.44
CA VAL A 216 -14.09 9.73 7.46
C VAL A 216 -12.81 9.14 8.07
N ASP A 217 -11.65 9.61 7.59
CA ASP A 217 -10.34 9.14 8.04
C ASP A 217 -10.17 7.60 7.94
N TYR A 218 -10.45 7.05 6.76
CA TYR A 218 -10.29 5.61 6.49
C TYR A 218 -8.86 5.11 6.75
N THR A 219 -7.85 5.94 6.48
CA THR A 219 -6.44 5.59 6.65
C THR A 219 -6.08 5.36 8.12
N SER A 220 -6.54 6.20 9.05
CA SER A 220 -6.30 5.96 10.49
C SER A 220 -7.04 4.71 11.00
N ASN A 221 -8.30 4.54 10.58
CA ASN A 221 -9.08 3.33 10.88
C ASN A 221 -8.42 2.06 10.33
N TYR A 222 -7.69 2.19 9.20
CA TYR A 222 -6.94 1.10 8.62
C TYR A 222 -5.87 0.59 9.58
N PHE A 223 -5.02 1.47 10.10
CA PHE A 223 -3.90 1.07 10.94
C PHE A 223 -4.35 0.43 12.26
N GLN A 224 -5.48 0.88 12.83
CA GLN A 224 -6.07 0.26 14.02
C GLN A 224 -6.58 -1.16 13.73
N SER A 225 -7.35 -1.33 12.65
CA SER A 225 -7.91 -2.64 12.28
C SER A 225 -6.83 -3.63 11.88
N PHE A 226 -5.80 -3.13 11.19
CA PHE A 226 -4.67 -3.90 10.72
C PHE A 226 -3.91 -4.61 11.85
N GLN A 227 -3.72 -3.94 13.00
CA GLN A 227 -3.09 -4.54 14.18
C GLN A 227 -3.88 -5.74 14.71
N THR A 228 -5.21 -5.74 14.53
CA THR A 228 -6.08 -6.84 14.95
C THR A 228 -6.22 -7.97 13.92
N GLY A 229 -5.51 -7.88 12.78
CA GLY A 229 -5.59 -8.87 11.69
C GLY A 229 -6.90 -8.84 10.90
N LYS A 230 -7.77 -7.86 11.17
CA LYS A 230 -9.04 -7.65 10.44
C LYS A 230 -8.81 -6.70 9.28
N ARG A 231 -9.60 -6.85 8.20
CA ARG A 231 -9.62 -5.82 7.17
C ARG A 231 -10.50 -4.67 7.66
N PRO A 232 -10.05 -3.41 7.54
CA PRO A 232 -10.83 -2.26 8.01
C PRO A 232 -12.16 -2.14 7.27
N ILE A 233 -12.16 -2.53 6.00
CA ILE A 233 -13.35 -2.56 5.16
C ILE A 233 -14.44 -3.53 5.65
N ASP A 234 -14.05 -4.60 6.37
CA ASP A 234 -15.02 -5.54 6.92
C ASP A 234 -15.79 -4.90 8.09
N LEU A 235 -15.24 -3.88 8.74
CA LEU A 235 -15.93 -3.09 9.77
C LEU A 235 -16.95 -2.12 9.17
N LEU A 236 -16.83 -1.80 7.89
CA LEU A 236 -17.72 -0.86 7.20
C LEU A 236 -18.84 -1.57 6.46
N ARG A 237 -18.83 -2.90 6.39
CA ARG A 237 -19.86 -3.67 5.68
C ARG A 237 -21.19 -3.64 6.45
N LEU A 238 -22.30 -3.50 5.73
CA LEU A 238 -23.67 -3.64 6.25
C LEU A 238 -24.12 -5.10 6.35
#